data_AF-A0A151XHV6-F1
#
_entry.id   AF-A0A151XHV6-F1
#
_cell.length_a   1.000
_cell.length_b   1.000
_cell.length_c   1.000
_cell.angle_alpha   90.00
_cell.angle_beta   90.00
_cell.angle_gamma   90.00
#
_symmetry.space_group_name_H-M   'P 1'
#
loop_
_entity.id
_entity.type
_entity.pdbx_description
1 polymer ?
#
loop_
_entity_poly.entity_id
_entity_poly.type
_entity_poly.pdbx_seq_one_letter_code
_entity_poly.pdbx_strand_id
1 'polypeptide(L)'
;MFSSKIQGYAKMRKKWQLFHATDFLSLMHPCFSFCRILGIFPYKINILTFEASKPYYIMSSVIICICCILNLALIHDIFISKVMNFEDVIESLETLAFYTISGFVVSTTHVLSGSRMRLLQTILEISSKLPSESYQKLSRLIHVKDILGNILLIVQSSMFVFNVQTFELTYLNVLDVIFMMYLQLIMFQMTMLYINCLCVLKSCFKRINDNLVYMQKLLVKDIKPRVSGIIWHTQRNQFLLIELKTLKKQHLIISETLQMMNITFSPQLLATIVMSLIETTIELYFYVVRWKDGVFISLEWQFSGIFLATTVFYTMKITLLVWACETGKNQAQKISTTIHDVLNSTSDEQIKNELQLFSLQILHRKNIFSIKAFTMDASLLTAACFKKINDDLNYMQRLMTNDMKSSVPSLICSTQRNQIFLIELKTLMKQHLMINEIVRLLNIIFSLQLLATVIVTFVEITCELYHYIVHWQGEVIITFDRNFLDTFLTSMTHYVMKVILIVWACETGKNQTREIGITIYDVLNSTRDKQIKGELQLFSLQILHCKNTFLTKGLAMDATLLAAMVGGITTYMLILIQFLIAAHSCDEKSGINITNNSVI
;
A
#
# COMPACT_ATOMS: atom_id res chain seq x y z
N MET A 1 -1.09 41.70 -19.50
CA MET A 1 -0.29 41.28 -18.32
C MET A 1 -0.26 39.76 -18.08
N PHE A 2 -0.85 38.91 -18.95
CA PHE A 2 -0.82 37.45 -18.83
C PHE A 2 0.33 36.75 -19.59
N SER A 3 1.06 37.44 -20.47
CA SER A 3 2.12 36.82 -21.28
C SER A 3 3.47 36.70 -20.57
N SER A 4 3.79 37.56 -19.59
CA SER A 4 5.11 37.54 -18.92
C SER A 4 5.27 36.40 -17.92
N LYS A 5 4.17 35.89 -17.33
CA LYS A 5 4.21 34.69 -16.48
C LYS A 5 4.47 33.40 -17.27
N ILE A 6 4.01 33.32 -18.52
CA ILE A 6 4.21 32.15 -19.39
C ILE A 6 5.68 32.06 -19.83
N GLN A 7 6.34 33.20 -20.05
CA GLN A 7 7.76 33.24 -20.43
C GLN A 7 8.72 32.83 -19.31
N GLY A 8 8.30 32.92 -18.05
CA GLY A 8 9.04 32.40 -16.89
C GLY A 8 9.01 30.88 -16.76
N TYR A 9 7.90 30.22 -17.14
CA TYR A 9 7.78 28.76 -17.14
C TYR A 9 8.45 28.10 -18.35
N ALA A 10 8.50 28.78 -19.50
CA ALA A 10 9.19 28.29 -20.70
C ALA A 10 10.72 28.17 -20.52
N LYS A 11 11.31 28.85 -19.52
CA LYS A 11 12.77 28.90 -19.30
C LYS A 11 13.33 27.80 -18.40
N MET A 12 12.52 26.85 -17.92
CA MET A 12 12.99 25.71 -17.12
C MET A 12 12.48 24.36 -17.66
N ARG A 13 12.79 24.02 -18.91
CA ARG A 13 12.90 22.59 -19.26
C ARG A 13 14.21 22.07 -18.65
N LYS A 14 14.26 21.89 -17.33
CA LYS A 14 15.36 21.15 -16.70
C LYS A 14 15.35 19.76 -17.34
N LYS A 15 16.48 19.35 -17.91
CA LYS A 15 16.67 18.00 -18.46
C LYS A 15 16.16 17.01 -17.41
N TRP A 16 15.36 16.03 -17.84
CA TRP A 16 14.90 14.96 -16.95
C TRP A 16 16.12 14.36 -16.23
N GLN A 17 16.03 14.27 -14.91
CA GLN A 17 17.07 13.72 -14.05
C GLN A 17 16.44 12.71 -13.09
N LEU A 18 17.03 11.53 -13.04
CA LEU A 18 16.60 10.46 -12.14
C LEU A 18 16.63 10.96 -10.68
N PHE A 19 15.56 10.69 -9.95
CA PHE A 19 15.35 11.07 -8.54
C PHE A 19 15.26 12.58 -8.24
N HIS A 20 15.21 13.43 -9.25
CA HIS A 20 15.20 14.89 -9.11
C HIS A 20 14.06 15.54 -9.92
N ALA A 21 12.88 14.93 -9.89
CA ALA A 21 11.73 15.49 -10.60
C ALA A 21 11.27 16.83 -9.98
N THR A 22 10.89 17.78 -10.84
CA THR A 22 10.42 19.11 -10.42
C THR A 22 8.95 19.36 -10.74
N ASP A 23 8.35 18.53 -11.58
CA ASP A 23 6.95 18.61 -12.02
C ASP A 23 6.39 17.21 -12.31
N PHE A 24 5.09 17.12 -12.58
CA PHE A 24 4.41 15.85 -12.86
C PHE A 24 4.97 15.13 -14.10
N LEU A 25 5.30 15.89 -15.15
CA LEU A 25 5.82 15.32 -16.40
C LEU A 25 7.20 14.70 -16.22
N SER A 26 8.12 15.36 -15.50
CA SER A 26 9.45 14.81 -15.18
C SER A 26 9.36 13.61 -14.24
N LEU A 27 8.40 13.61 -13.30
CA LEU A 27 8.15 12.49 -12.39
C LEU A 27 7.67 11.24 -13.14
N MET A 28 6.72 11.40 -14.07
CA MET A 28 6.10 10.28 -14.77
C MET A 28 6.85 9.86 -16.04
N HIS A 29 7.89 10.61 -16.44
CA HIS A 29 8.63 10.41 -17.68
C HIS A 29 9.12 8.97 -17.92
N PRO A 30 9.69 8.25 -16.92
CA PRO A 30 10.12 6.86 -17.13
C PRO A 30 8.95 5.95 -17.49
N CYS A 31 7.89 5.98 -16.68
CA CYS A 31 6.68 5.18 -16.90
C CYS A 31 5.99 5.52 -18.24
N PHE A 32 5.87 6.81 -18.59
CA PHE A 32 5.30 7.21 -19.89
C PHE A 32 6.15 6.76 -21.08
N SER A 33 7.46 6.72 -20.93
CA SER A 33 8.35 6.23 -21.98
C SER A 33 8.14 4.72 -22.21
N PHE A 34 8.08 3.92 -21.14
CA PHE A 34 7.75 2.50 -21.24
C PHE A 34 6.36 2.26 -21.82
N CYS A 35 5.32 2.93 -21.33
CA CYS A 35 3.97 2.77 -21.86
C CYS A 35 3.86 3.18 -23.35
N ARG A 36 4.69 4.13 -23.81
CA ARG A 36 4.74 4.51 -25.23
C ARG A 36 5.41 3.43 -26.08
N ILE A 37 6.52 2.85 -25.63
CA ILE A 37 7.20 1.74 -26.32
C ILE A 37 6.25 0.54 -26.46
N LEU A 38 5.46 0.25 -25.42
CA LEU A 38 4.48 -0.85 -25.42
C LEU A 38 3.20 -0.55 -26.21
N GLY A 39 3.06 0.63 -26.82
CA GLY A 39 1.84 0.97 -27.57
C GLY A 39 0.60 1.21 -26.70
N ILE A 40 0.74 1.32 -25.38
CA ILE A 40 -0.38 1.53 -24.42
C ILE A 40 -0.73 3.03 -24.26
N PHE A 41 0.21 3.92 -24.63
CA PHE A 41 0.13 5.36 -24.43
C PHE A 41 0.02 6.14 -25.75
N PRO A 42 -1.15 6.19 -26.40
CA PRO A 42 -1.32 6.79 -27.72
C PRO A 42 -1.45 8.33 -27.70
N TYR A 43 -0.78 9.00 -26.75
CA TYR A 43 -0.93 10.45 -26.52
C TYR A 43 0.35 11.22 -26.86
N LYS A 44 0.16 12.40 -27.45
CA LYS A 44 1.19 13.41 -27.59
C LYS A 44 1.22 14.27 -26.34
N ILE A 45 2.42 14.50 -25.80
CA ILE A 45 2.63 15.37 -24.64
C ILE A 45 3.16 16.70 -25.17
N ASN A 46 2.33 17.73 -25.12
CA ASN A 46 2.74 19.12 -25.32
C ASN A 46 2.99 19.79 -23.96
N ILE A 47 3.50 21.02 -23.95
CA ILE A 47 4.09 21.73 -22.79
C ILE A 47 3.29 21.52 -21.47
N LEU A 48 1.95 21.50 -21.52
CA LEU A 48 1.07 21.19 -20.38
C LEU A 48 -0.22 20.44 -20.77
N THR A 49 -0.25 19.77 -21.93
CA THR A 49 -1.47 19.12 -22.44
C THR A 49 -1.21 17.72 -22.99
N PHE A 50 -2.12 16.80 -22.67
CA PHE A 50 -2.21 15.50 -23.33
C PHE A 50 -3.19 15.59 -24.50
N GLU A 51 -2.67 15.40 -25.72
CA GLU A 51 -3.46 15.44 -26.95
C GLU A 51 -3.52 14.07 -27.60
N ALA A 52 -4.70 13.74 -28.14
CA ALA A 52 -4.86 12.53 -28.93
C ALA A 52 -4.06 12.66 -30.23
N SER A 53 -3.20 11.69 -30.51
CA SER A 53 -2.38 11.65 -31.71
C SER A 53 -2.88 10.57 -32.65
N LYS A 54 -3.43 10.94 -33.80
CA LYS A 54 -3.89 9.98 -34.83
C LYS A 54 -2.84 8.89 -35.14
N PRO A 55 -1.56 9.18 -35.42
CA PRO A 55 -0.59 8.13 -35.73
C PRO A 55 -0.33 7.21 -34.53
N TYR A 56 -0.31 7.73 -33.29
CA TYR A 56 -0.09 6.87 -32.12
C TYR A 56 -1.30 6.01 -31.77
N TYR A 57 -2.52 6.51 -32.01
CA TYR A 57 -3.72 5.69 -31.89
C TYR A 57 -3.75 4.58 -32.94
N ILE A 58 -3.40 4.87 -34.20
CA ILE A 58 -3.29 3.85 -35.25
C ILE A 58 -2.27 2.77 -34.86
N MET A 59 -1.07 3.17 -34.44
CA MET A 59 -0.04 2.21 -34.00
C MET A 59 -0.50 1.37 -32.80
N SER A 60 -1.11 2.01 -31.79
CA SER A 60 -1.67 1.32 -30.61
C SER A 60 -2.75 0.32 -31.01
N SER A 61 -3.68 0.70 -31.89
CA SER A 61 -4.72 -0.19 -32.40
C SER A 61 -4.15 -1.37 -33.18
N VAL A 62 -3.15 -1.15 -34.04
CA VAL A 62 -2.49 -2.23 -34.80
C VAL A 62 -1.82 -3.23 -33.86
N ILE A 63 -1.03 -2.75 -32.90
CA ILE A 63 -0.35 -3.61 -31.91
C ILE A 63 -1.38 -4.42 -31.14
N ILE A 64 -2.46 -3.79 -30.68
CA ILE A 64 -3.48 -4.46 -29.87
C ILE A 64 -4.30 -5.45 -30.69
N CYS A 65 -4.63 -5.15 -31.95
CA CYS A 65 -5.27 -6.10 -32.85
C CYS A 65 -4.41 -7.35 -33.06
N ILE A 66 -3.11 -7.17 -33.29
CA ILE A 66 -2.16 -8.30 -33.40
C ILE A 66 -2.15 -9.11 -32.10
N CYS A 67 -2.08 -8.44 -30.95
CA CYS A 67 -2.12 -9.12 -29.65
C CYS A 67 -3.43 -9.88 -29.42
N CYS A 68 -4.58 -9.35 -29.83
CA CYS A 68 -5.86 -10.04 -29.70
C CYS A 68 -5.93 -11.27 -30.62
N ILE A 69 -5.44 -11.17 -31.86
CA ILE A 69 -5.36 -12.31 -32.79
C ILE A 69 -4.45 -13.40 -32.22
N LEU A 70 -3.26 -13.03 -31.73
CA LEU A 70 -2.32 -13.97 -31.12
C LEU A 70 -2.91 -14.64 -29.87
N ASN A 71 -3.54 -13.89 -28.97
CA ASN A 71 -4.23 -14.46 -27.80
C ASN A 71 -5.30 -15.48 -28.21
N LEU A 72 -6.13 -15.15 -29.20
CA LEU A 72 -7.18 -16.07 -29.67
C LEU A 72 -6.61 -17.31 -30.34
N ALA A 73 -5.53 -17.17 -31.12
CA ALA A 73 -4.86 -18.30 -31.78
C ALA A 73 -4.26 -19.26 -30.75
N LEU A 74 -3.58 -18.75 -29.72
CA LEU A 74 -2.99 -19.57 -28.65
C LEU A 74 -4.05 -20.25 -27.80
N ILE A 75 -5.13 -19.55 -27.45
CA ILE A 75 -6.27 -20.17 -26.78
C ILE A 75 -6.84 -21.31 -27.63
N HIS A 76 -7.01 -21.10 -28.94
CA HIS A 76 -7.52 -22.12 -29.84
C HIS A 76 -6.58 -23.34 -29.93
N ASP A 77 -5.27 -23.11 -30.00
CA ASP A 77 -4.26 -24.17 -30.07
C ASP A 77 -4.31 -25.07 -28.83
N ILE A 78 -4.42 -24.47 -27.63
CA ILE A 78 -4.60 -25.19 -26.35
C ILE A 78 -5.87 -26.04 -26.37
N PHE A 79 -6.98 -25.55 -26.94
CA PHE A 79 -8.22 -26.33 -27.05
C PHE A 79 -8.14 -27.49 -28.04
N ILE A 80 -7.35 -27.37 -29.11
CA ILE A 80 -7.16 -28.45 -30.10
C ILE A 80 -6.22 -29.53 -29.57
N SER A 81 -5.14 -29.14 -28.88
CA SER A 81 -4.19 -30.06 -28.28
C SER A 81 -4.91 -30.97 -27.28
N LYS A 82 -5.14 -32.23 -27.68
CA LYS A 82 -5.77 -33.24 -26.82
C LYS A 82 -4.88 -33.51 -25.61
N VAL A 83 -5.32 -33.04 -24.44
CA VAL A 83 -4.67 -33.28 -23.16
C VAL A 83 -4.72 -34.77 -22.81
N MET A 84 -3.57 -35.41 -22.57
CA MET A 84 -3.48 -36.86 -22.32
C MET A 84 -3.31 -37.22 -20.82
N ASN A 85 -2.84 -36.31 -19.96
CA ASN A 85 -2.65 -36.55 -18.51
C ASN A 85 -3.25 -35.45 -17.60
N PHE A 86 -3.43 -35.74 -16.30
CA PHE A 86 -4.01 -34.80 -15.32
C PHE A 86 -3.10 -33.60 -14.98
N GLU A 87 -1.78 -33.77 -14.98
CA GLU A 87 -0.81 -32.67 -14.78
C GLU A 87 -0.90 -31.66 -15.94
N ASP A 88 -0.93 -32.18 -17.18
CA ASP A 88 -1.13 -31.40 -18.41
C ASP A 88 -2.46 -30.63 -18.40
N VAL A 89 -3.51 -31.13 -17.72
CA VAL A 89 -4.81 -30.43 -17.59
C VAL A 89 -4.66 -29.16 -16.74
N ILE A 90 -3.92 -29.22 -15.63
CA ILE A 90 -3.77 -28.08 -14.72
C ILE A 90 -2.91 -26.99 -15.35
N GLU A 91 -1.81 -27.36 -15.99
CA GLU A 91 -0.94 -26.42 -16.74
C GLU A 91 -1.69 -25.78 -17.90
N SER A 92 -2.54 -26.54 -18.60
CA SER A 92 -3.40 -26.01 -19.67
C SER A 92 -4.45 -25.03 -19.13
N LEU A 93 -5.04 -25.31 -17.96
CA LEU A 93 -6.00 -24.40 -17.32
C LEU A 93 -5.35 -23.09 -16.86
N GLU A 94 -4.13 -23.17 -16.32
CA GLU A 94 -3.34 -21.99 -15.95
C GLU A 94 -3.05 -21.12 -17.17
N THR A 95 -2.53 -21.72 -18.24
CA THR A 95 -2.19 -21.03 -19.48
C THR A 95 -3.44 -20.41 -20.13
N LEU A 96 -4.57 -21.12 -20.12
CA LEU A 96 -5.86 -20.61 -20.61
C LEU A 96 -6.36 -19.42 -19.77
N ALA A 97 -6.28 -19.51 -18.44
CA ALA A 97 -6.65 -18.43 -17.54
C ALA A 97 -5.77 -17.21 -17.78
N PHE A 98 -4.46 -17.42 -17.92
CA PHE A 98 -3.49 -16.37 -18.21
C PHE A 98 -3.83 -15.62 -19.50
N TYR A 99 -3.99 -16.32 -20.61
CA TYR A 99 -4.28 -15.68 -21.90
C TYR A 99 -5.66 -15.00 -21.93
N THR A 100 -6.66 -15.61 -21.30
CA THR A 100 -8.01 -15.03 -21.23
C THR A 100 -8.01 -13.72 -20.43
N ILE A 101 -7.38 -13.72 -19.24
CA ILE A 101 -7.32 -12.53 -18.38
C ILE A 101 -6.41 -11.46 -19.00
N SER A 102 -5.26 -11.85 -19.54
CA SER A 102 -4.34 -10.93 -20.22
C SER A 102 -4.98 -10.29 -21.45
N GLY A 103 -5.68 -11.06 -22.28
CA GLY A 103 -6.45 -10.56 -23.42
C GLY A 103 -7.54 -9.56 -23.00
N PHE A 104 -8.25 -9.83 -21.90
CA PHE A 104 -9.20 -8.89 -21.29
C PHE A 104 -8.51 -7.58 -20.85
N VAL A 105 -7.35 -7.66 -20.20
CA VAL A 105 -6.59 -6.48 -19.74
C VAL A 105 -6.12 -5.63 -20.92
N VAL A 106 -5.57 -6.26 -21.97
CA VAL A 106 -5.10 -5.56 -23.19
C VAL A 106 -6.26 -4.84 -23.87
N SER A 107 -7.38 -5.54 -24.09
CA SER A 107 -8.58 -4.98 -24.71
C SER A 107 -9.14 -3.81 -23.91
N THR A 108 -9.28 -3.99 -22.59
CA THR A 108 -9.80 -2.95 -21.69
C THR A 108 -8.88 -1.74 -21.63
N THR A 109 -7.56 -1.96 -21.68
CA THR A 109 -6.55 -0.91 -21.72
C THR A 109 -6.68 -0.04 -22.98
N HIS A 110 -6.97 -0.64 -24.13
CA HIS A 110 -7.24 0.12 -25.36
C HIS A 110 -8.54 0.94 -25.26
N VAL A 111 -9.65 0.30 -24.88
CA VAL A 111 -10.97 0.93 -24.80
C VAL A 111 -10.95 2.12 -23.84
N LEU A 112 -10.26 2.00 -22.71
CA LEU A 112 -10.17 3.06 -21.70
C LEU A 112 -9.06 4.09 -21.98
N SER A 113 -8.39 4.04 -23.12
CA SER A 113 -7.33 5.01 -23.50
C SER A 113 -7.84 6.46 -23.51
N GLY A 114 -9.04 6.74 -24.02
CA GLY A 114 -9.59 8.10 -24.01
C GLY A 114 -9.87 8.62 -22.58
N SER A 115 -10.40 7.76 -21.71
CA SER A 115 -10.65 8.09 -20.29
C SER A 115 -9.35 8.28 -19.51
N ARG A 116 -8.33 7.43 -19.75
CA ARG A 116 -6.99 7.57 -19.15
C ARG A 116 -6.33 8.90 -19.52
N MET A 117 -6.45 9.34 -20.76
CA MET A 117 -5.90 10.63 -21.20
C MET A 117 -6.50 11.80 -20.41
N ARG A 118 -7.83 11.87 -20.33
CA ARG A 118 -8.55 12.91 -19.59
C ARG A 118 -8.17 12.88 -18.10
N LEU A 119 -8.06 11.69 -17.52
CA LEU A 119 -7.63 11.53 -16.14
C LEU A 119 -6.21 12.08 -15.90
N LEU A 120 -5.24 11.72 -16.75
CA LEU A 120 -3.87 12.21 -16.65
C LEU A 120 -3.79 13.73 -16.83
N GLN A 121 -4.61 14.30 -17.72
CA GLN A 121 -4.73 15.75 -17.89
C GLN A 121 -5.26 16.41 -16.61
N THR A 122 -6.32 15.87 -16.01
CA THR A 122 -6.83 16.41 -14.74
C THR A 122 -5.77 16.30 -13.65
N ILE A 123 -5.08 15.16 -13.49
CA ILE A 123 -4.01 14.99 -12.51
C ILE A 123 -2.89 16.02 -12.72
N LEU A 124 -2.47 16.26 -13.96
CA LEU A 124 -1.48 17.30 -14.29
C LEU A 124 -1.93 18.69 -13.80
N GLU A 125 -3.19 19.05 -14.03
CA GLU A 125 -3.74 20.35 -13.62
C GLU A 125 -3.81 20.52 -12.10
N ILE A 126 -4.31 19.53 -11.35
CA ILE A 126 -4.38 19.62 -9.87
C ILE A 126 -2.98 19.55 -9.25
N SER A 127 -2.09 18.71 -9.79
CA SER A 127 -0.73 18.53 -9.27
C SER A 127 0.20 19.69 -9.62
N SER A 128 -0.12 20.52 -10.63
CA SER A 128 0.64 21.74 -10.96
C SER A 128 0.79 22.71 -9.78
N LYS A 129 -0.11 22.63 -8.81
CA LYS A 129 -0.08 23.48 -7.63
C LYS A 129 0.91 22.97 -6.57
N LEU A 130 1.38 21.72 -6.64
CA LEU A 130 2.33 21.16 -5.67
C LEU A 130 3.70 21.87 -5.76
N PRO A 131 4.39 22.08 -4.63
CA PRO A 131 5.74 22.63 -4.65
C PRO A 131 6.75 21.62 -5.21
N SER A 132 7.83 22.11 -5.81
CA SER A 132 8.90 21.29 -6.40
C SER A 132 9.58 20.35 -5.39
N GLU A 133 9.68 20.76 -4.12
CA GLU A 133 10.24 19.92 -3.05
C GLU A 133 9.41 18.63 -2.84
N SER A 134 8.08 18.72 -2.96
CA SER A 134 7.20 17.55 -2.89
C SER A 134 7.48 16.58 -4.03
N TYR A 135 7.74 17.09 -5.24
CA TYR A 135 8.12 16.26 -6.40
C TYR A 135 9.46 15.58 -6.23
N GLN A 136 10.46 16.24 -5.64
CA GLN A 136 11.75 15.62 -5.37
C GLN A 136 11.61 14.42 -4.42
N LYS A 137 10.91 14.59 -3.30
CA LYS A 137 10.64 13.51 -2.34
C LYS A 137 9.86 12.37 -3.00
N LEU A 138 8.84 12.70 -3.77
CA LEU A 138 8.01 11.73 -4.47
C LEU A 138 8.80 10.95 -5.54
N SER A 139 9.72 11.63 -6.24
CA SER A 139 10.52 11.02 -7.30
C SER A 139 11.52 10.01 -6.79
N ARG A 140 12.07 10.19 -5.58
CA ARG A 140 12.90 9.16 -4.94
C ARG A 140 12.09 7.88 -4.71
N LEU A 141 10.90 8.00 -4.14
CA LEU A 141 10.04 6.85 -3.86
C LEU A 141 9.55 6.17 -5.14
N ILE A 142 9.00 6.94 -6.09
CA ILE A 142 8.41 6.38 -7.32
C ILE A 142 9.47 5.76 -8.21
N HIS A 143 10.58 6.44 -8.47
CA HIS A 143 11.61 5.88 -9.35
C HIS A 143 12.29 4.66 -8.72
N VAL A 144 12.58 4.65 -7.41
CA VAL A 144 13.18 3.47 -6.76
C VAL A 144 12.21 2.28 -6.85
N LYS A 145 10.93 2.48 -6.51
CA LYS A 145 9.90 1.44 -6.61
C LYS A 145 9.79 0.89 -8.03
N ASP A 146 9.69 1.77 -9.02
CA ASP A 146 9.51 1.36 -10.42
C ASP A 146 10.74 0.63 -10.94
N ILE A 147 11.95 1.11 -10.65
CA ILE A 147 13.20 0.42 -11.02
C ILE A 147 13.24 -0.96 -10.38
N LEU A 148 12.99 -1.06 -9.07
CA LEU A 148 12.99 -2.32 -8.35
C LEU A 148 11.98 -3.31 -8.94
N GLY A 149 10.76 -2.85 -9.22
CA GLY A 149 9.73 -3.70 -9.81
C GLY A 149 10.06 -4.18 -11.23
N ASN A 150 10.69 -3.34 -12.06
CA ASN A 150 11.18 -3.76 -13.38
C ASN A 150 12.33 -4.77 -13.27
N ILE A 151 13.25 -4.60 -12.31
CA ILE A 151 14.31 -5.59 -12.05
C ILE A 151 13.71 -6.93 -11.64
N LEU A 152 12.75 -6.93 -10.71
CA LEU A 152 12.06 -8.15 -10.28
C LEU A 152 11.34 -8.85 -11.45
N LEU A 153 10.67 -8.08 -12.31
CA LEU A 153 10.04 -8.62 -13.52
C LEU A 153 11.06 -9.26 -14.47
N ILE A 154 12.20 -8.60 -14.72
CA ILE A 154 13.26 -9.14 -15.56
C ILE A 154 13.83 -10.43 -14.97
N VAL A 155 14.07 -10.46 -13.67
CA VAL A 155 14.56 -11.67 -12.97
C VAL A 155 13.56 -12.81 -13.14
N GLN A 156 12.28 -12.58 -12.87
CA GLN A 156 11.23 -13.59 -13.03
C GLN A 156 11.12 -14.07 -14.48
N SER A 157 11.09 -13.15 -15.45
CA SER A 157 11.05 -13.50 -16.88
C SER A 157 12.28 -14.29 -17.32
N SER A 158 13.47 -13.93 -16.82
CA SER A 158 14.70 -14.67 -17.14
C SER A 158 14.68 -16.08 -16.56
N MET A 159 14.22 -16.25 -15.31
CA MET A 159 14.06 -17.57 -14.69
C MET A 159 13.09 -18.45 -15.48
N PHE A 160 11.96 -17.87 -15.92
CA PHE A 160 10.98 -18.57 -16.75
C PHE A 160 11.58 -19.00 -18.10
N VAL A 161 12.30 -18.11 -18.79
CA VAL A 161 12.97 -18.44 -20.07
C VAL A 161 13.99 -19.57 -19.90
N PHE A 162 14.84 -19.51 -18.85
CA PHE A 162 15.82 -20.56 -18.57
C PHE A 162 15.16 -21.92 -18.29
N ASN A 163 13.99 -21.93 -17.65
CA ASN A 163 13.22 -23.16 -17.40
C ASN A 163 12.58 -23.72 -18.68
N VAL A 164 12.13 -22.87 -19.60
CA VAL A 164 11.64 -23.35 -20.91
C VAL A 164 12.80 -23.90 -21.77
N GLN A 165 14.00 -23.35 -21.60
CA GLN A 165 15.19 -23.75 -22.37
C GLN A 165 15.69 -25.17 -22.06
N THR A 166 15.20 -25.81 -21.00
CA THR A 166 15.43 -27.24 -20.73
C THR A 166 14.54 -28.17 -21.56
N PHE A 167 13.53 -27.64 -22.25
CA PHE A 167 12.68 -28.34 -23.22
C PHE A 167 13.08 -27.97 -24.66
N GLU A 168 12.86 -28.84 -25.65
CA GLU A 168 13.30 -28.64 -27.04
C GLU A 168 12.82 -27.30 -27.62
N LEU A 169 13.77 -26.49 -28.10
CA LEU A 169 13.56 -25.11 -28.52
C LEU A 169 12.98 -25.05 -29.95
N THR A 170 11.67 -25.18 -30.08
CA THR A 170 10.98 -24.96 -31.37
C THR A 170 10.75 -23.46 -31.60
N TYR A 171 10.81 -22.99 -32.85
CA TYR A 171 10.59 -21.58 -33.22
C TYR A 171 9.26 -21.01 -32.69
N LEU A 172 8.19 -21.81 -32.68
CA LEU A 172 6.87 -21.41 -32.17
C LEU A 172 6.89 -21.16 -30.65
N ASN A 173 7.59 -22.00 -29.88
CA ASN A 173 7.70 -21.87 -28.42
C ASN A 173 8.45 -20.59 -28.03
N VAL A 174 9.49 -20.21 -28.80
CA VAL A 174 10.21 -18.95 -28.56
C VAL A 174 9.30 -17.73 -28.76
N LEU A 175 8.46 -17.76 -29.81
CA LEU A 175 7.52 -16.68 -30.09
C LEU A 175 6.44 -16.57 -29.02
N ASP A 176 5.97 -17.71 -28.50
CA ASP A 176 5.03 -17.79 -27.38
C ASP A 176 5.59 -17.16 -26.09
N VAL A 177 6.81 -17.54 -25.71
CA VAL A 177 7.50 -16.99 -24.52
C VAL A 177 7.71 -15.48 -24.63
N ILE A 178 8.08 -14.98 -25.82
CA ILE A 178 8.21 -13.53 -26.07
C ILE A 178 6.86 -12.83 -25.90
N PHE A 179 5.78 -13.44 -26.39
CA PHE A 179 4.43 -12.90 -26.27
C PHE A 179 3.94 -12.88 -24.81
N MET A 180 4.17 -13.95 -24.05
CA MET A 180 3.92 -14.02 -22.60
C MET A 180 4.61 -12.90 -21.83
N MET A 181 5.92 -12.72 -22.06
CA MET A 181 6.71 -11.65 -21.43
C MET A 181 6.14 -10.27 -21.78
N TYR A 182 5.73 -10.07 -23.03
CA TYR A 182 5.10 -8.83 -23.46
C TYR A 182 3.78 -8.56 -22.70
N LEU A 183 2.88 -9.55 -22.59
CA LEU A 183 1.61 -9.42 -21.88
C LEU A 183 1.83 -9.10 -20.38
N GLN A 184 2.76 -9.79 -19.73
CA GLN A 184 3.14 -9.53 -18.34
C GLN A 184 3.66 -8.09 -18.15
N LEU A 185 4.49 -7.61 -19.08
CA LEU A 185 5.01 -6.25 -19.05
C LEU A 185 3.90 -5.20 -19.21
N ILE A 186 2.90 -5.44 -20.07
CA ILE A 186 1.69 -4.58 -20.17
C ILE A 186 0.98 -4.48 -18.82
N MET A 187 0.69 -5.62 -18.19
CA MET A 187 -0.04 -5.67 -16.91
C MET A 187 0.72 -4.96 -15.79
N PHE A 188 2.03 -5.18 -15.74
CA PHE A 188 2.91 -4.54 -14.77
C PHE A 188 2.93 -3.02 -14.94
N GLN A 189 3.16 -2.51 -16.16
CA GLN A 189 3.23 -1.07 -16.40
C GLN A 189 1.91 -0.36 -16.12
N MET A 190 0.78 -1.00 -16.42
CA MET A 190 -0.55 -0.46 -16.09
C MET A 190 -0.77 -0.35 -14.57
N THR A 191 -0.31 -1.35 -13.81
CA THR A 191 -0.38 -1.33 -12.34
C THR A 191 0.53 -0.23 -11.77
N MET A 192 1.75 -0.09 -12.29
CA MET A 192 2.68 0.95 -11.83
C MET A 192 2.17 2.35 -12.16
N LEU A 193 1.61 2.57 -13.35
CA LEU A 193 0.98 3.84 -13.73
C LEU A 193 -0.13 4.25 -12.75
N TYR A 194 -0.99 3.30 -12.35
CA TYR A 194 -2.01 3.53 -11.34
C TYR A 194 -1.41 3.94 -10.00
N ILE A 195 -0.47 3.15 -9.46
CA ILE A 195 0.16 3.42 -8.15
C ILE A 195 0.83 4.80 -8.15
N ASN A 196 1.51 5.17 -9.24
CA ASN A 196 2.19 6.45 -9.36
C ASN A 196 1.20 7.63 -9.35
N CYS A 197 0.09 7.52 -10.07
CA CYS A 197 -1.00 8.51 -10.03
C CYS A 197 -1.59 8.64 -8.63
N LEU A 198 -1.74 7.53 -7.91
CA LEU A 198 -2.31 7.52 -6.56
C LEU A 198 -1.39 8.22 -5.55
N CYS A 199 -0.09 8.00 -5.68
CA CYS A 199 0.93 8.68 -4.87
C CYS A 199 0.95 10.20 -5.11
N VAL A 200 0.70 10.65 -6.35
CA VAL A 200 0.53 12.08 -6.66
C VAL A 200 -0.75 12.64 -6.03
N LEU A 201 -1.89 11.95 -6.15
CA LEU A 201 -3.15 12.37 -5.52
C LEU A 201 -3.04 12.44 -3.99
N LYS A 202 -2.37 11.46 -3.36
CA LYS A 202 -2.02 11.48 -1.93
C LYS A 202 -1.26 12.75 -1.56
N SER A 203 -0.29 13.15 -2.38
CA SER A 203 0.48 14.39 -2.17
C SER A 203 -0.40 15.64 -2.29
N CYS A 204 -1.38 15.64 -3.21
CA CYS A 204 -2.37 16.72 -3.32
C CYS A 204 -3.25 16.82 -2.06
N PHE A 205 -3.75 15.69 -1.53
CA PHE A 205 -4.49 15.67 -0.27
C PHE A 205 -3.64 16.14 0.90
N LYS A 206 -2.37 15.72 0.97
CA LYS A 206 -1.42 16.20 1.99
C LYS A 206 -1.28 17.72 1.95
N ARG A 207 -1.17 18.32 0.76
CA ARG A 207 -1.08 19.77 0.63
C ARG A 207 -2.32 20.51 1.13
N ILE A 208 -3.52 19.98 0.87
CA ILE A 208 -4.75 20.56 1.44
C ILE A 208 -4.69 20.52 2.97
N ASN A 209 -4.27 19.39 3.52
CA ASN A 209 -4.12 19.23 4.96
C ASN A 209 -3.10 20.22 5.55
N ASP A 210 -1.94 20.37 4.92
CA ASP A 210 -0.89 21.29 5.38
C ASP A 210 -1.37 22.76 5.33
N ASN A 211 -2.13 23.14 4.31
CA ASN A 211 -2.74 24.47 4.22
C ASN A 211 -3.80 24.69 5.31
N LEU A 212 -4.64 23.69 5.62
CA LEU A 212 -5.61 23.77 6.71
C LEU A 212 -4.92 23.94 8.07
N VAL A 213 -3.84 23.19 8.33
CA VAL A 213 -3.02 23.33 9.55
C VAL A 213 -2.38 24.72 9.62
N TYR A 214 -1.91 25.25 8.49
CA TYR A 214 -1.38 26.61 8.43
C TYR A 214 -2.45 27.65 8.80
N MET A 215 -3.67 27.53 8.25
CA MET A 215 -4.80 28.39 8.61
C MET A 215 -5.15 28.28 10.10
N GLN A 216 -5.14 27.08 10.68
CA GLN A 216 -5.35 26.87 12.12
C GLN A 216 -4.34 27.67 12.96
N LYS A 217 -3.05 27.62 12.59
CA LYS A 217 -2.00 28.37 13.29
C LYS A 217 -2.19 29.88 13.22
N LEU A 218 -2.76 30.39 12.12
CA LEU A 218 -3.11 31.81 12.00
C LEU A 218 -4.26 32.19 12.95
N LEU A 219 -5.21 31.30 13.17
CA LEU A 219 -6.34 31.51 14.09
C LEU A 219 -5.91 31.49 15.57
N VAL A 220 -5.03 30.56 15.97
CA VAL A 220 -4.61 30.38 17.37
C VAL A 220 -3.68 31.48 17.89
N LYS A 221 -2.88 32.11 17.02
CA LYS A 221 -1.92 33.17 17.42
C LYS A 221 -2.56 34.47 17.91
N ASP A 222 -3.87 34.63 17.79
CA ASP A 222 -4.62 35.85 18.11
C ASP A 222 -4.97 36.07 19.60
N ILE A 223 -4.58 35.15 20.50
CA ILE A 223 -4.87 35.32 21.94
C ILE A 223 -4.09 36.51 22.56
N LYS A 224 -3.20 37.21 21.82
CA LYS A 224 -2.50 38.43 22.29
C LYS A 224 -2.93 39.68 21.49
N PRO A 225 -3.80 40.55 22.02
CA PRO A 225 -4.33 41.68 21.25
C PRO A 225 -3.40 42.91 21.31
N ARG A 226 -3.23 43.61 20.18
CA ARG A 226 -2.96 45.06 20.16
C ARG A 226 -3.94 45.76 19.23
N VAL A 227 -4.86 46.47 19.88
CA VAL A 227 -5.72 47.65 19.59
C VAL A 227 -5.98 48.15 18.15
N SER A 228 -5.21 47.81 17.12
CA SER A 228 -5.53 48.20 15.72
C SER A 228 -6.39 47.16 14.97
N GLY A 229 -7.17 46.35 15.72
CA GLY A 229 -7.55 44.98 15.32
C GLY A 229 -8.74 44.83 14.37
N ILE A 230 -9.78 45.67 14.41
CA ILE A 230 -11.08 45.30 13.80
C ILE A 230 -11.02 45.23 12.27
N ILE A 231 -10.48 46.25 11.60
CA ILE A 231 -10.35 46.27 10.12
C ILE A 231 -9.41 45.15 9.65
N TRP A 232 -8.35 44.89 10.41
CA TRP A 232 -7.40 43.82 10.13
C TRP A 232 -8.01 42.43 10.32
N HIS A 233 -8.78 42.20 11.38
CA HIS A 233 -9.50 40.94 11.62
C HIS A 233 -10.56 40.70 10.55
N THR A 234 -11.33 41.71 10.15
CA THR A 234 -12.34 41.59 9.07
C THR A 234 -11.69 41.24 7.73
N GLN A 235 -10.62 41.95 7.34
CA GLN A 235 -9.91 41.69 6.08
C GLN A 235 -9.22 40.32 6.08
N ARG A 236 -8.69 39.89 7.24
CA ARG A 236 -8.07 38.56 7.39
C ARG A 236 -9.09 37.43 7.36
N ASN A 237 -10.23 37.57 8.04
CA ASN A 237 -11.29 36.56 8.02
C ASN A 237 -11.87 36.42 6.61
N GLN A 238 -11.97 37.53 5.87
CA GLN A 238 -12.34 37.50 4.45
C GLN A 238 -11.29 36.76 3.60
N PHE A 239 -9.99 36.96 3.85
CA PHE A 239 -8.91 36.21 3.20
C PHE A 239 -8.98 34.70 3.52
N LEU A 240 -9.10 34.33 4.80
CA LEU A 240 -9.22 32.94 5.24
C LEU A 240 -10.46 32.26 4.64
N LEU A 241 -11.57 32.97 4.54
CA LEU A 241 -12.79 32.45 3.92
C LEU A 241 -12.60 32.17 2.42
N ILE A 242 -11.93 33.06 1.69
CA ILE A 242 -11.58 32.84 0.28
C ILE A 242 -10.67 31.62 0.15
N GLU A 243 -9.63 31.54 0.98
CA GLU A 243 -8.70 30.42 0.98
C GLU A 243 -9.42 29.10 1.29
N LEU A 244 -10.30 29.06 2.28
CA LEU A 244 -11.08 27.88 2.63
C LEU A 244 -11.99 27.42 1.48
N LYS A 245 -12.69 28.35 0.82
CA LYS A 245 -13.50 28.04 -0.38
C LYS A 245 -12.63 27.46 -1.49
N THR A 246 -11.39 27.95 -1.64
CA THR A 246 -10.45 27.39 -2.63
C THR A 246 -9.99 25.98 -2.26
N LEU A 247 -9.71 25.70 -0.98
CA LEU A 247 -9.31 24.38 -0.49
C LEU A 247 -10.43 23.35 -0.64
N LYS A 248 -11.67 23.74 -0.32
CA LYS A 248 -12.86 22.92 -0.50
C LYS A 248 -13.10 22.56 -1.97
N LYS A 249 -12.95 23.53 -2.88
CA LYS A 249 -13.04 23.29 -4.33
C LYS A 249 -11.90 22.38 -4.81
N GLN A 250 -10.68 22.55 -4.29
CA GLN A 250 -9.55 21.67 -4.61
C GLN A 250 -9.82 20.23 -4.15
N HIS A 251 -10.30 20.05 -2.91
CA HIS A 251 -10.67 18.74 -2.40
C HIS A 251 -11.71 18.07 -3.29
N LEU A 252 -12.74 18.82 -3.73
CA LEU A 252 -13.77 18.30 -4.65
C LEU A 252 -13.17 17.74 -5.94
N ILE A 253 -12.31 18.52 -6.61
CA ILE A 253 -11.69 18.13 -7.87
C ILE A 253 -10.79 16.90 -7.67
N ILE A 254 -10.03 16.83 -6.56
CA ILE A 254 -9.18 15.67 -6.25
C ILE A 254 -10.04 14.43 -5.99
N SER A 255 -11.14 14.54 -5.23
CA SER A 255 -12.09 13.45 -5.00
C SER A 255 -12.73 12.95 -6.29
N GLU A 256 -13.13 13.86 -7.20
CA GLU A 256 -13.65 13.51 -8.52
C GLU A 256 -12.62 12.79 -9.39
N THR A 257 -11.37 13.26 -9.32
CA THR A 257 -10.25 12.62 -10.03
C THR A 257 -10.01 11.20 -9.50
N LEU A 258 -10.05 11.01 -8.18
CA LEU A 258 -9.93 9.68 -7.57
C LEU A 258 -11.06 8.73 -8.02
N GLN A 259 -12.30 9.23 -8.10
CA GLN A 259 -13.42 8.45 -8.61
C GLN A 259 -13.23 8.08 -10.08
N MET A 260 -12.79 9.02 -10.91
CA MET A 260 -12.46 8.79 -12.32
C MET A 260 -11.34 7.76 -12.47
N MET A 261 -10.33 7.82 -11.60
CA MET A 261 -9.23 6.87 -11.55
C MET A 261 -9.71 5.46 -11.22
N ASN A 262 -10.59 5.31 -10.21
CA ASN A 262 -11.17 4.02 -9.86
C ASN A 262 -12.01 3.44 -11.01
N ILE A 263 -12.82 4.25 -11.69
CA ILE A 263 -13.60 3.78 -12.85
C ILE A 263 -12.68 3.34 -13.99
N THR A 264 -11.58 4.08 -14.22
CA THR A 264 -10.69 3.86 -15.37
C THR A 264 -9.73 2.68 -15.20
N PHE A 265 -9.29 2.39 -13.97
CA PHE A 265 -8.31 1.33 -13.69
C PHE A 265 -8.88 0.10 -12.98
N SER A 266 -10.11 0.16 -12.44
CA SER A 266 -10.66 -0.96 -11.67
C SER A 266 -10.77 -2.28 -12.44
N PRO A 267 -11.17 -2.33 -13.72
CA PRO A 267 -11.21 -3.60 -14.45
C PRO A 267 -9.83 -4.25 -14.55
N GLN A 268 -8.80 -3.46 -14.86
CA GLN A 268 -7.43 -3.95 -15.02
C GLN A 268 -6.83 -4.39 -13.69
N LEU A 269 -7.05 -3.62 -12.62
CA LEU A 269 -6.57 -3.98 -11.29
C LEU A 269 -7.26 -5.24 -10.76
N LEU A 270 -8.57 -5.39 -11.00
CA LEU A 270 -9.30 -6.60 -10.62
C LEU A 270 -8.75 -7.82 -11.35
N ALA A 271 -8.60 -7.73 -12.67
CA ALA A 271 -7.99 -8.79 -13.48
C ALA A 271 -6.57 -9.13 -12.99
N THR A 272 -5.78 -8.12 -12.65
CA THR A 272 -4.42 -8.30 -12.13
C THR A 272 -4.40 -9.05 -10.78
N ILE A 273 -5.32 -8.74 -9.87
CA ILE A 273 -5.44 -9.43 -8.57
C ILE A 273 -5.91 -10.87 -8.78
N VAL A 274 -6.95 -11.08 -9.59
CA VAL A 274 -7.47 -12.42 -9.90
C VAL A 274 -6.37 -13.28 -10.52
N MET A 275 -5.61 -12.74 -11.48
CA MET A 275 -4.50 -13.46 -12.09
C MET A 275 -3.44 -13.83 -11.05
N SER A 276 -2.99 -12.85 -10.26
CA SER A 276 -1.98 -13.09 -9.21
C SER A 276 -2.43 -14.16 -8.21
N LEU A 277 -3.73 -14.23 -7.88
CA LEU A 277 -4.29 -15.28 -7.01
C LEU A 277 -4.31 -16.65 -7.69
N ILE A 278 -4.70 -16.73 -8.98
CA ILE A 278 -4.71 -17.97 -9.76
C ILE A 278 -3.29 -18.53 -9.87
N GLU A 279 -2.33 -17.72 -10.37
CA GLU A 279 -0.91 -18.11 -10.49
C GLU A 279 -0.37 -18.57 -9.13
N THR A 280 -0.52 -17.76 -8.08
CA THR A 280 0.02 -18.14 -6.75
C THR A 280 -0.61 -19.44 -6.23
N THR A 281 -1.89 -19.70 -6.52
CA THR A 281 -2.59 -20.92 -6.05
C THR A 281 -2.13 -22.16 -6.81
N ILE A 282 -1.99 -22.06 -8.13
CA ILE A 282 -1.59 -23.17 -8.99
C ILE A 282 -0.12 -23.51 -8.75
N GLU A 283 0.75 -22.50 -8.69
CA GLU A 283 2.16 -22.63 -8.32
C GLU A 283 2.32 -23.29 -6.95
N LEU A 284 1.51 -22.90 -5.96
CA LEU A 284 1.52 -23.51 -4.63
C LEU A 284 1.05 -24.96 -4.67
N TYR A 285 0.05 -25.27 -5.49
CA TYR A 285 -0.43 -26.63 -5.70
C TYR A 285 0.67 -27.52 -6.30
N PHE A 286 1.34 -27.06 -7.37
CA PHE A 286 2.45 -27.80 -7.99
C PHE A 286 3.61 -28.02 -7.02
N TYR A 287 3.94 -27.00 -6.22
CA TYR A 287 4.93 -27.12 -5.15
C TYR A 287 4.56 -28.23 -4.15
N VAL A 288 3.31 -28.26 -3.69
CA VAL A 288 2.83 -29.27 -2.72
C VAL A 288 2.76 -30.68 -3.32
N VAL A 289 2.31 -30.82 -4.57
CA VAL A 289 2.22 -32.12 -5.26
C VAL A 289 3.61 -32.71 -5.47
N ARG A 290 4.56 -31.92 -5.98
CA ARG A 290 5.95 -32.36 -6.19
C ARG A 290 6.65 -32.73 -4.89
N TRP A 291 6.33 -32.03 -3.79
CA TRP A 291 6.82 -32.39 -2.46
C TRP A 291 6.29 -33.76 -1.98
N LYS A 292 5.05 -34.12 -2.33
CA LYS A 292 4.39 -35.36 -1.89
C LYS A 292 4.85 -36.60 -2.66
N ASP A 293 5.21 -36.47 -3.94
CA ASP A 293 5.55 -37.62 -4.79
C ASP A 293 7.00 -38.11 -4.61
N GLY A 294 7.86 -37.40 -3.87
CA GLY A 294 9.13 -37.92 -3.34
C GLY A 294 10.21 -38.36 -4.35
N VAL A 295 10.03 -38.12 -5.66
CA VAL A 295 10.83 -38.78 -6.71
C VAL A 295 11.94 -37.94 -7.36
N PHE A 296 12.17 -36.66 -7.03
CA PHE A 296 13.26 -35.89 -7.68
C PHE A 296 14.01 -34.92 -6.78
N ILE A 297 14.90 -35.45 -5.92
CA ILE A 297 15.79 -34.65 -5.06
C ILE A 297 16.89 -33.91 -5.87
N SER A 298 17.18 -34.30 -7.11
CA SER A 298 18.27 -33.70 -7.90
C SER A 298 17.87 -32.54 -8.83
N LEU A 299 16.58 -32.27 -9.03
CA LEU A 299 16.07 -31.15 -9.86
C LEU A 299 15.46 -29.99 -9.02
N GLU A 300 15.60 -30.05 -7.69
CA GLU A 300 14.82 -29.29 -6.70
C GLU A 300 15.02 -27.76 -6.66
N TRP A 301 16.22 -27.24 -6.94
CA TRP A 301 16.55 -25.84 -6.66
C TRP A 301 15.97 -24.85 -7.68
N GLN A 302 15.93 -25.20 -8.96
CA GLN A 302 15.45 -24.29 -10.01
C GLN A 302 13.93 -24.07 -9.92
N PHE A 303 13.15 -25.13 -9.70
CA PHE A 303 11.70 -25.03 -9.57
C PHE A 303 11.25 -24.36 -8.26
N SER A 304 11.94 -24.64 -7.14
CA SER A 304 11.69 -23.92 -5.88
C SER A 304 12.03 -22.42 -6.02
N GLY A 305 13.14 -22.09 -6.70
CA GLY A 305 13.52 -20.70 -6.99
C GLY A 305 12.49 -19.96 -7.86
N ILE A 306 11.94 -20.62 -8.89
CA ILE A 306 10.88 -20.07 -9.75
C ILE A 306 9.59 -19.82 -8.94
N PHE A 307 9.15 -20.81 -8.16
CA PHE A 307 7.98 -20.69 -7.29
C PHE A 307 8.10 -19.50 -6.32
N LEU A 308 9.26 -19.38 -5.66
CA LEU A 308 9.55 -18.29 -4.74
C LEU A 308 9.62 -16.94 -5.45
N ALA A 309 10.33 -16.84 -6.58
CA ALA A 309 10.43 -15.60 -7.35
C ALA A 309 9.06 -15.10 -7.85
N THR A 310 8.24 -16.01 -8.38
CA THR A 310 6.88 -15.73 -8.84
C THR A 310 5.98 -15.29 -7.67
N THR A 311 6.02 -16.01 -6.55
CA THR A 311 5.24 -15.66 -5.34
C THR A 311 5.69 -14.31 -4.78
N VAL A 312 6.99 -14.04 -4.67
CA VAL A 312 7.54 -12.76 -4.21
C VAL A 312 7.13 -11.63 -5.13
N PHE A 313 7.20 -11.82 -6.44
CA PHE A 313 6.79 -10.80 -7.41
C PHE A 313 5.32 -10.43 -7.25
N TYR A 314 4.41 -11.41 -7.24
CA TYR A 314 2.97 -11.16 -7.12
C TYR A 314 2.58 -10.58 -5.77
N THR A 315 3.14 -11.09 -4.68
CA THR A 315 2.90 -10.56 -3.32
C THR A 315 3.43 -9.14 -3.16
N MET A 316 4.63 -8.83 -3.67
CA MET A 316 5.16 -7.45 -3.71
C MET A 316 4.26 -6.52 -4.51
N LYS A 317 3.81 -6.96 -5.71
CA LYS A 317 2.94 -6.16 -6.58
C LYS A 317 1.61 -5.82 -5.88
N ILE A 318 0.97 -6.81 -5.26
CA ILE A 318 -0.27 -6.60 -4.49
C ILE A 318 0.01 -5.72 -3.26
N THR A 319 1.09 -5.97 -2.53
CA THR A 319 1.44 -5.20 -1.32
C THR A 319 1.67 -3.72 -1.64
N LEU A 320 2.39 -3.41 -2.73
CA LEU A 320 2.59 -2.03 -3.20
C LEU A 320 1.27 -1.35 -3.58
N LEU A 321 0.36 -2.09 -4.22
CA LEU A 321 -0.97 -1.60 -4.56
C LEU A 321 -1.78 -1.28 -3.30
N VAL A 322 -1.84 -2.20 -2.34
CA VAL A 322 -2.54 -2.00 -1.05
C VAL A 322 -1.93 -0.84 -0.27
N TRP A 323 -0.60 -0.79 -0.17
CA TRP A 323 0.11 0.29 0.51
C TRP A 323 -0.22 1.68 -0.07
N ALA A 324 -0.27 1.80 -1.40
CA ALA A 324 -0.60 3.06 -2.05
C ALA A 324 -2.05 3.49 -1.75
N CYS A 325 -3.00 2.55 -1.78
CA CYS A 325 -4.40 2.77 -1.45
C CYS A 325 -4.59 3.18 0.01
N GLU A 326 -4.01 2.42 0.95
CA GLU A 326 -4.17 2.63 2.38
C GLU A 326 -3.55 3.96 2.82
N THR A 327 -2.35 4.26 2.34
CA THR A 327 -1.72 5.54 2.69
C THR A 327 -2.41 6.75 2.05
N GLY A 328 -3.08 6.57 0.90
CA GLY A 328 -3.96 7.57 0.30
C GLY A 328 -5.22 7.80 1.14
N LYS A 329 -5.88 6.71 1.57
CA LYS A 329 -7.06 6.72 2.44
C LYS A 329 -6.78 7.44 3.75
N ASN A 330 -5.71 7.06 4.44
CA ASN A 330 -5.32 7.67 5.72
C ASN A 330 -5.04 9.17 5.56
N GLN A 331 -4.39 9.57 4.46
CA GLN A 331 -4.12 10.97 4.18
C GLN A 331 -5.41 11.77 3.90
N ALA A 332 -6.40 11.17 3.21
CA ALA A 332 -7.68 11.79 2.97
C ALA A 332 -8.54 11.90 4.25
N GLN A 333 -8.54 10.89 5.11
CA GLN A 333 -9.24 10.92 6.40
C GLN A 333 -8.67 11.99 7.35
N LYS A 334 -7.35 12.20 7.34
CA LYS A 334 -6.69 13.25 8.14
C LYS A 334 -7.19 14.67 7.86
N ILE A 335 -7.74 14.92 6.67
CA ILE A 335 -8.35 16.22 6.33
C ILE A 335 -9.62 16.43 7.18
N SER A 336 -10.40 15.38 7.40
CA SER A 336 -11.60 15.45 8.24
C SER A 336 -11.25 15.81 9.68
N THR A 337 -10.24 15.15 10.26
CA THR A 337 -9.79 15.44 11.63
C THR A 337 -9.27 16.88 11.74
N THR A 338 -8.46 17.33 10.78
CA THR A 338 -7.93 18.69 10.75
C THR A 338 -9.04 19.74 10.60
N ILE A 339 -10.10 19.47 9.84
CA ILE A 339 -11.25 20.39 9.74
C ILE A 339 -11.97 20.52 11.08
N HIS A 340 -12.16 19.42 11.83
CA HIS A 340 -12.74 19.48 13.17
C HIS A 340 -11.85 20.29 14.13
N ASP A 341 -10.53 20.12 14.07
CA ASP A 341 -9.58 20.90 14.88
C ASP A 341 -9.63 22.40 14.55
N VAL A 342 -9.73 22.76 13.27
CA VAL A 342 -9.88 24.16 12.83
C VAL A 342 -11.23 24.71 13.29
N LEU A 343 -12.31 23.93 13.16
CA LEU A 343 -13.66 24.32 13.55
C LEU A 343 -13.78 24.60 15.05
N ASN A 344 -13.08 23.84 15.89
CA ASN A 344 -13.00 24.06 17.34
C ASN A 344 -12.17 25.30 17.71
N SER A 345 -11.22 25.70 16.86
CA SER A 345 -10.33 26.84 17.12
C SER A 345 -10.88 28.20 16.67
N THR A 346 -11.90 28.24 15.81
CA THR A 346 -12.46 29.49 15.29
C THR A 346 -13.67 29.95 16.12
N SER A 347 -13.80 31.26 16.32
CA SER A 347 -15.00 31.89 16.87
C SER A 347 -15.87 32.56 15.79
N ASP A 348 -15.35 32.75 14.58
CA ASP A 348 -16.02 33.42 13.48
C ASP A 348 -17.11 32.52 12.85
N GLU A 349 -18.35 33.01 12.84
CA GLU A 349 -19.53 32.25 12.42
C GLU A 349 -19.56 31.97 10.91
N GLN A 350 -19.03 32.88 10.08
CA GLN A 350 -18.96 32.69 8.64
C GLN A 350 -17.94 31.62 8.27
N ILE A 351 -16.78 31.60 8.94
CA ILE A 351 -15.77 30.55 8.78
C ILE A 351 -16.30 29.20 9.30
N LYS A 352 -17.01 29.18 10.43
CA LYS A 352 -17.65 27.95 10.94
C LYS A 352 -18.63 27.35 9.94
N ASN A 353 -19.50 28.16 9.36
CA ASN A 353 -20.49 27.71 8.38
C ASN A 353 -19.83 27.09 7.14
N GLU A 354 -18.76 27.70 6.61
CA GLU A 354 -18.05 27.14 5.46
C GLU A 354 -17.26 25.86 5.83
N LEU A 355 -16.68 25.78 7.03
CA LEU A 355 -16.03 24.56 7.54
C LEU A 355 -17.02 23.41 7.72
N GLN A 356 -18.22 23.68 8.24
CA GLN A 356 -19.29 22.68 8.34
C GLN A 356 -19.71 22.19 6.96
N LEU A 357 -19.84 23.09 5.98
CA LEU A 357 -20.16 22.73 4.60
C LEU A 357 -19.04 21.89 3.95
N PHE A 358 -17.77 22.17 4.28
CA PHE A 358 -16.64 21.36 3.84
C PHE A 358 -16.62 19.98 4.52
N SER A 359 -16.85 19.91 5.83
CA SER A 359 -16.98 18.65 6.56
C SER A 359 -18.12 17.79 6.00
N LEU A 360 -19.27 18.41 5.68
CA LEU A 360 -20.41 17.74 5.06
C LEU A 360 -20.05 17.19 3.68
N GLN A 361 -19.31 17.94 2.88
CA GLN A 361 -18.82 17.48 1.57
C GLN A 361 -17.93 16.23 1.70
N ILE A 362 -17.03 16.20 2.69
CA ILE A 362 -16.17 15.05 2.95
C ILE A 362 -17.00 13.84 3.40
N LEU A 363 -18.01 14.06 4.25
CA LEU A 363 -18.88 13.00 4.75
C LEU A 363 -19.73 12.37 3.62
N HIS A 364 -20.30 13.20 2.74
CA HIS A 364 -21.10 12.73 1.61
C HIS A 364 -20.26 12.10 0.50
N ARG A 365 -19.05 12.62 0.27
CA ARG A 365 -18.10 12.05 -0.68
C ARG A 365 -17.02 11.27 0.05
N LYS A 366 -17.35 10.05 0.46
CA LYS A 366 -16.35 9.08 0.92
C LYS A 366 -15.32 8.89 -0.19
N ASN A 367 -14.08 9.31 0.06
CA ASN A 367 -12.95 9.00 -0.81
C ASN A 367 -12.65 7.51 -0.67
N ILE A 368 -13.33 6.69 -1.48
CA ILE A 368 -13.15 5.24 -1.49
C ILE A 368 -11.89 4.95 -2.31
N PHE A 369 -10.81 4.57 -1.62
CA PHE A 369 -9.62 4.01 -2.24
C PHE A 369 -9.85 2.52 -2.42
N SER A 370 -10.71 2.14 -3.39
CA SER A 370 -11.00 0.74 -3.67
C SER A 370 -11.03 0.44 -5.16
N ILE A 371 -10.71 -0.81 -5.46
CA ILE A 371 -11.05 -1.46 -6.73
C ILE A 371 -12.53 -1.84 -6.62
N LYS A 372 -13.31 -1.66 -7.68
CA LYS A 372 -14.79 -1.73 -7.67
C LYS A 372 -15.40 -3.06 -7.14
N ALA A 373 -14.58 -4.08 -6.84
CA ALA A 373 -15.01 -5.36 -6.27
C ALA A 373 -14.53 -5.64 -4.83
N PHE A 374 -13.48 -4.96 -4.33
CA PHE A 374 -12.94 -5.18 -2.99
C PHE A 374 -12.55 -3.86 -2.33
N THR A 375 -13.14 -3.56 -1.16
CA THR A 375 -12.51 -2.63 -0.23
C THR A 375 -11.30 -3.35 0.35
N MET A 376 -10.12 -3.08 -0.20
CA MET A 376 -8.86 -3.59 0.39
C MET A 376 -8.53 -2.76 1.63
N ASP A 377 -9.37 -2.92 2.66
CA ASP A 377 -8.97 -2.68 4.04
C ASP A 377 -8.26 -3.94 4.55
N ALA A 378 -7.45 -3.81 5.61
CA ALA A 378 -6.79 -4.92 6.34
C ALA A 378 -7.78 -5.87 7.04
N SER A 379 -8.96 -6.08 6.46
CA SER A 379 -10.15 -6.64 7.10
C SER A 379 -10.38 -8.12 6.86
N LEU A 380 -9.42 -8.86 6.32
CA LEU A 380 -9.75 -10.21 5.87
C LEU A 380 -10.03 -11.20 7.01
N LEU A 381 -9.45 -11.07 8.21
CA LEU A 381 -9.67 -12.09 9.26
C LEU A 381 -9.94 -11.58 10.69
N THR A 382 -9.42 -10.42 11.11
CA THR A 382 -9.59 -9.95 12.52
C THR A 382 -10.46 -8.70 12.65
N ALA A 383 -10.63 -7.92 11.58
CA ALA A 383 -11.36 -6.65 11.64
C ALA A 383 -12.89 -6.79 11.63
N ALA A 384 -13.45 -7.93 11.19
CA ALA A 384 -14.89 -8.02 10.94
C ALA A 384 -15.74 -7.77 12.21
N CYS A 385 -15.28 -8.22 13.38
CA CYS A 385 -16.00 -8.04 14.65
C CYS A 385 -15.86 -6.62 15.23
N PHE A 386 -14.64 -6.08 15.31
CA PHE A 386 -14.41 -4.72 15.83
C PHE A 386 -14.90 -3.62 14.88
N LYS A 387 -14.78 -3.84 13.56
CA LYS A 387 -15.34 -2.95 12.52
C LYS A 387 -16.86 -2.91 12.60
N LYS A 388 -17.52 -4.05 12.80
CA LYS A 388 -18.98 -4.11 12.99
C LYS A 388 -19.42 -3.29 14.21
N ILE A 389 -18.72 -3.42 15.34
CA ILE A 389 -19.00 -2.63 16.55
C ILE A 389 -18.81 -1.12 16.28
N ASN A 390 -17.74 -0.74 15.57
CA ASN A 390 -17.48 0.66 15.23
C ASN A 390 -18.51 1.21 14.22
N ASP A 391 -18.95 0.40 13.26
CA ASP A 391 -19.97 0.75 12.28
C ASP A 391 -21.35 0.93 12.94
N ASP A 392 -21.71 0.07 13.89
CA ASP A 392 -22.93 0.18 14.69
C ASP A 392 -22.90 1.43 15.58
N LEU A 393 -21.74 1.78 16.17
CA LEU A 393 -21.56 3.00 16.97
C LEU A 393 -21.67 4.28 16.11
N ASN A 394 -21.11 4.26 14.91
CA ASN A 394 -21.21 5.35 13.94
C ASN A 394 -22.64 5.53 13.40
N TYR A 395 -23.37 4.43 13.22
CA TYR A 395 -24.78 4.44 12.86
C TYR A 395 -25.63 5.12 13.94
N MET A 396 -25.39 4.74 15.20
CA MET A 396 -26.00 5.33 16.40
C MET A 396 -25.71 6.84 16.51
N GLN A 397 -24.47 7.27 16.25
CA GLN A 397 -24.09 8.69 16.26
C GLN A 397 -24.83 9.52 15.20
N ARG A 398 -25.03 8.95 13.99
CA ARG A 398 -25.79 9.62 12.91
C ARG A 398 -27.26 9.81 13.26
N LEU A 399 -27.87 8.84 13.92
CA LEU A 399 -29.25 8.95 14.43
C LEU A 399 -29.39 10.10 15.43
N MET A 400 -28.46 10.24 16.37
CA MET A 400 -28.45 11.35 17.35
C MET A 400 -28.24 12.72 16.71
N THR A 401 -27.42 12.81 15.66
CA THR A 401 -27.09 14.09 15.00
C THR A 401 -28.25 14.61 14.14
N ASN A 402 -29.07 13.71 13.58
CA ASN A 402 -30.22 14.06 12.73
C ASN A 402 -31.40 14.64 13.51
N ASP A 403 -31.58 14.28 14.79
CA ASP A 403 -32.63 14.83 15.66
C ASP A 403 -32.40 16.32 16.00
N MET A 404 -31.18 16.83 15.84
CA MET A 404 -30.86 18.25 16.07
C MET A 404 -31.41 19.19 14.98
N LYS A 405 -31.92 18.65 13.85
CA LYS A 405 -32.52 19.42 12.73
C LYS A 405 -34.04 19.35 12.66
N SER A 406 -34.71 18.49 13.43
CA SER A 406 -36.16 18.33 13.38
C SER A 406 -36.84 19.21 14.42
N SER A 407 -37.49 20.27 13.97
CA SER A 407 -38.24 21.21 14.80
C SER A 407 -39.66 20.71 15.12
N VAL A 408 -39.82 19.64 15.89
CA VAL A 408 -41.08 19.29 16.59
C VAL A 408 -40.78 18.49 17.87
N PRO A 409 -41.17 18.95 19.07
CA PRO A 409 -41.01 18.16 20.29
C PRO A 409 -42.29 17.37 20.61
N SER A 410 -42.25 16.04 20.47
CA SER A 410 -43.06 15.17 21.32
C SER A 410 -42.13 14.49 22.33
N LEU A 411 -42.14 15.00 23.57
CA LEU A 411 -41.30 14.56 24.68
C LEU A 411 -41.37 13.02 24.90
N ILE A 412 -42.51 12.43 24.54
CA ILE A 412 -42.80 10.99 24.65
C ILE A 412 -41.99 10.16 23.64
N CYS A 413 -41.77 10.64 22.41
CA CYS A 413 -41.00 9.93 21.38
C CYS A 413 -39.49 9.95 21.67
N SER A 414 -38.98 11.07 22.20
CA SER A 414 -37.57 11.17 22.63
C SER A 414 -37.24 10.25 23.81
N THR A 415 -38.18 10.08 24.75
CA THR A 415 -37.96 9.25 25.95
C THR A 415 -37.94 7.75 25.61
N GLN A 416 -38.85 7.30 24.74
CA GLN A 416 -38.89 5.92 24.27
C GLN A 416 -37.69 5.55 23.37
N ARG A 417 -37.20 6.51 22.55
CA ARG A 417 -36.04 6.31 21.69
C ARG A 417 -34.71 6.32 22.45
N ASN A 418 -34.57 7.16 23.49
CA ASN A 418 -33.41 7.12 24.39
C ASN A 418 -33.33 5.78 25.16
N GLN A 419 -34.48 5.17 25.50
CA GLN A 419 -34.51 3.83 26.09
C GLN A 419 -34.03 2.73 25.12
N ILE A 420 -34.44 2.78 23.84
CA ILE A 420 -33.97 1.84 22.80
C ILE A 420 -32.46 1.99 22.59
N PHE A 421 -31.97 3.24 22.48
CA PHE A 421 -30.55 3.54 22.37
C PHE A 421 -29.73 3.00 23.55
N LEU A 422 -30.28 3.12 24.77
CA LEU A 422 -29.64 2.62 25.98
C LEU A 422 -29.57 1.08 26.00
N ILE A 423 -30.57 0.39 25.45
CA ILE A 423 -30.56 -1.07 25.31
C ILE A 423 -29.51 -1.50 24.29
N GLU A 424 -29.46 -0.84 23.13
CA GLU A 424 -28.47 -1.14 22.08
C GLU A 424 -27.04 -0.85 22.55
N LEU A 425 -26.81 0.25 23.26
CA LEU A 425 -25.53 0.56 23.89
C LEU A 425 -25.11 -0.51 24.90
N LYS A 426 -26.04 -1.00 25.73
CA LYS A 426 -25.77 -2.10 26.67
C LYS A 426 -25.46 -3.41 25.97
N THR A 427 -26.10 -3.71 24.84
CA THR A 427 -25.76 -4.90 24.05
C THR A 427 -24.37 -4.80 23.44
N LEU A 428 -23.99 -3.63 22.95
CA LEU A 428 -22.68 -3.38 22.36
C LEU A 428 -21.56 -3.41 23.41
N MET A 429 -21.83 -2.90 24.62
CA MET A 429 -20.94 -3.02 25.77
C MET A 429 -20.70 -4.49 26.16
N LYS A 430 -21.76 -5.32 26.16
CA LYS A 430 -21.64 -6.77 26.40
C LYS A 430 -20.83 -7.48 25.31
N GLN A 431 -21.02 -7.13 24.04
CA GLN A 431 -20.24 -7.70 22.94
C GLN A 431 -18.76 -7.33 23.04
N HIS A 432 -18.44 -6.07 23.35
CA HIS A 432 -17.06 -5.65 23.58
C HIS A 432 -16.41 -6.42 24.75
N LEU A 433 -17.16 -6.64 25.83
CA LEU A 433 -16.69 -7.41 26.99
C LEU A 433 -16.41 -8.88 26.63
N MET A 434 -17.31 -9.52 25.88
CA MET A 434 -17.12 -10.89 25.39
C MET A 434 -15.90 -11.00 24.48
N ILE A 435 -15.72 -10.06 23.54
CA ILE A 435 -14.55 -10.04 22.66
C ILE A 435 -13.26 -9.83 23.47
N ASN A 436 -13.28 -8.96 24.48
CA ASN A 436 -12.14 -8.77 25.35
C ASN A 436 -11.81 -10.03 26.18
N GLU A 437 -12.82 -10.76 26.66
CA GLU A 437 -12.59 -12.05 27.33
C GLU A 437 -12.00 -13.10 26.39
N ILE A 438 -12.42 -13.12 25.12
CA ILE A 438 -11.84 -13.99 24.08
C ILE A 438 -10.38 -13.60 23.81
N VAL A 439 -10.06 -12.31 23.69
CA VAL A 439 -8.68 -11.82 23.53
C VAL A 439 -7.82 -12.17 24.76
N ARG A 440 -8.38 -12.06 25.97
CA ARG A 440 -7.71 -12.49 27.21
C ARG A 440 -7.45 -14.00 27.22
N LEU A 441 -8.41 -14.81 26.79
CA LEU A 441 -8.26 -16.27 26.67
C LEU A 441 -7.19 -16.64 25.62
N LEU A 442 -7.21 -15.99 24.45
CA LEU A 442 -6.19 -16.16 23.42
C LEU A 442 -4.80 -15.81 23.96
N ASN A 443 -4.67 -14.70 24.71
CA ASN A 443 -3.41 -14.33 25.35
C ASN A 443 -2.96 -15.39 26.37
N ILE A 444 -3.86 -15.95 27.18
CA ILE A 444 -3.48 -17.01 28.15
C ILE A 444 -3.02 -18.27 27.42
N ILE A 445 -3.74 -18.70 26.38
CA ILE A 445 -3.48 -19.96 25.66
C ILE A 445 -2.21 -19.85 24.80
N PHE A 446 -2.10 -18.80 24.00
CA PHE A 446 -1.05 -18.69 22.98
C PHE A 446 0.16 -17.87 23.44
N SER A 447 0.13 -17.21 24.60
CA SER A 447 1.28 -16.36 25.03
C SER A 447 2.58 -17.12 25.17
N LEU A 448 2.54 -18.33 25.75
CA LEU A 448 3.74 -19.13 25.94
C LEU A 448 4.28 -19.66 24.60
N GLN A 449 3.38 -20.07 23.72
CA GLN A 449 3.73 -20.57 22.39
C GLN A 449 4.27 -19.47 21.48
N LEU A 450 3.68 -18.27 21.52
CA LEU A 450 4.18 -17.10 20.80
C LEU A 450 5.53 -16.64 21.33
N LEU A 451 5.73 -16.65 22.66
CA LEU A 451 7.02 -16.32 23.28
C LEU A 451 8.10 -17.33 22.86
N ALA A 452 7.80 -18.63 22.93
CA ALA A 452 8.71 -19.67 22.46
C ALA A 452 9.04 -19.52 20.97
N THR A 453 8.04 -19.21 20.15
CA THR A 453 8.21 -18.97 18.70
C THR A 453 9.14 -17.78 18.45
N VAL A 454 8.97 -16.67 19.15
CA VAL A 454 9.82 -15.48 19.00
C VAL A 454 11.25 -15.73 19.47
N ILE A 455 11.44 -16.51 20.54
CA ILE A 455 12.78 -16.88 21.02
C ILE A 455 13.48 -17.80 20.01
N VAL A 456 12.77 -18.81 19.50
CA VAL A 456 13.30 -19.75 18.51
C VAL A 456 13.69 -18.99 17.23
N THR A 457 12.82 -18.11 16.71
CA THR A 457 13.15 -17.33 15.51
C THR A 457 14.31 -16.36 15.74
N PHE A 458 14.44 -15.77 16.93
CA PHE A 458 15.58 -14.92 17.27
C PHE A 458 16.90 -15.71 17.25
N VAL A 459 16.91 -16.91 17.83
CA VAL A 459 18.09 -17.79 17.86
C VAL A 459 18.44 -18.27 16.46
N GLU A 460 17.47 -18.73 15.69
CA GLU A 460 17.65 -19.21 14.31
C GLU A 460 18.24 -18.11 13.42
N ILE A 461 17.67 -16.90 13.44
CA ILE A 461 18.20 -15.75 12.67
C ILE A 461 19.66 -15.43 13.07
N THR A 462 19.96 -15.47 14.37
CA THR A 462 21.31 -15.16 14.89
C THR A 462 22.31 -16.24 14.49
N CYS A 463 21.94 -17.52 14.58
CA CYS A 463 22.79 -18.65 14.19
C CYS A 463 23.05 -18.65 12.67
N GLU A 464 22.01 -18.46 11.85
CA GLU A 464 22.17 -18.41 10.39
C GLU A 464 23.11 -17.28 9.95
N LEU A 465 22.95 -16.08 10.54
CA LEU A 465 23.85 -14.95 10.28
C LEU A 465 25.30 -15.25 10.71
N TYR A 466 25.48 -15.94 11.84
CA TYR A 466 26.81 -16.39 12.28
C TYR A 466 27.44 -17.34 11.26
N HIS A 467 26.70 -18.37 10.82
CA HIS A 467 27.16 -19.34 9.82
C HIS A 467 27.55 -18.65 8.52
N TYR A 468 26.75 -17.67 8.07
CA TYR A 468 27.05 -16.88 6.88
C TYR A 468 28.36 -16.07 7.01
N ILE A 469 28.56 -15.38 8.13
CA ILE A 469 29.76 -14.55 8.35
C ILE A 469 31.03 -15.42 8.47
N VAL A 470 30.96 -16.53 9.19
CA VAL A 470 32.09 -17.46 9.34
C VAL A 470 32.46 -18.11 8.00
N HIS A 471 31.46 -18.50 7.21
CA HIS A 471 31.67 -19.06 5.87
C HIS A 471 32.30 -18.05 4.90
N TRP A 472 31.97 -16.76 5.04
CA TRP A 472 32.57 -15.69 4.23
C TRP A 472 34.06 -15.46 4.49
N GLN A 473 34.59 -15.81 5.67
CA GLN A 473 36.01 -15.62 6.01
C GLN A 473 36.92 -16.82 5.72
N GLY A 474 36.39 -18.01 5.43
CA GLY A 474 37.22 -19.15 5.07
C GLY A 474 37.89 -18.95 3.71
N GLU A 475 39.23 -18.91 3.65
CA GLU A 475 40.01 -18.82 2.41
C GLU A 475 39.93 -20.10 1.55
N VAL A 476 38.75 -20.38 1.00
CA VAL A 476 38.61 -21.27 -0.16
C VAL A 476 37.96 -20.47 -1.28
N ILE A 477 38.82 -19.82 -2.06
CA ILE A 477 38.48 -19.41 -3.42
C ILE A 477 38.24 -20.72 -4.20
N ILE A 478 36.97 -21.05 -4.44
CA ILE A 478 36.41 -21.61 -5.69
C ILE A 478 34.89 -21.73 -5.44
N THR A 479 34.11 -21.00 -6.24
CA THR A 479 32.64 -20.98 -6.30
C THR A 479 31.92 -20.62 -5.00
N PHE A 480 31.50 -19.36 -4.89
CA PHE A 480 30.35 -18.99 -4.05
C PHE A 480 29.19 -19.89 -4.51
N ASP A 481 28.89 -20.96 -3.77
CA ASP A 481 27.80 -21.83 -4.16
C ASP A 481 26.52 -21.01 -4.04
N ARG A 482 25.92 -20.69 -5.18
CA ARG A 482 24.71 -19.87 -5.27
C ARG A 482 23.62 -20.44 -4.36
N ASN A 483 23.66 -21.76 -4.13
CA ASN A 483 22.77 -22.53 -3.29
C ASN A 483 22.89 -22.18 -1.79
N PHE A 484 24.10 -21.91 -1.27
CA PHE A 484 24.29 -21.54 0.14
C PHE A 484 23.74 -20.14 0.42
N LEU A 485 24.02 -19.19 -0.49
CA LEU A 485 23.51 -17.81 -0.40
C LEU A 485 21.97 -17.81 -0.52
N ASP A 486 21.41 -18.60 -1.43
CA ASP A 486 19.96 -18.73 -1.63
C ASP A 486 19.24 -19.42 -0.45
N THR A 487 19.83 -20.48 0.12
CA THR A 487 19.34 -21.15 1.34
C THR A 487 19.33 -20.19 2.52
N PHE A 488 20.43 -19.46 2.71
CA PHE A 488 20.57 -18.46 3.76
C PHE A 488 19.55 -17.32 3.61
N LEU A 489 19.40 -16.74 2.41
CA LEU A 489 18.42 -15.68 2.16
C LEU A 489 16.98 -16.18 2.34
N THR A 490 16.68 -17.42 1.96
CA THR A 490 15.35 -18.04 2.08
C THR A 490 14.98 -18.31 3.54
N SER A 491 15.89 -18.92 4.31
CA SER A 491 15.76 -19.14 5.76
C SER A 491 15.54 -17.81 6.50
N MET A 492 16.38 -16.81 6.20
CA MET A 492 16.27 -15.47 6.76
C MET A 492 14.93 -14.79 6.43
N THR A 493 14.47 -14.92 5.19
CA THR A 493 13.19 -14.33 4.76
C THR A 493 12.01 -15.03 5.44
N HIS A 494 12.03 -16.36 5.59
CA HIS A 494 11.00 -17.11 6.30
C HIS A 494 10.84 -16.64 7.75
N TYR A 495 11.94 -16.56 8.51
CA TYR A 495 11.88 -16.16 9.91
C TYR A 495 11.51 -14.69 10.09
N VAL A 496 12.01 -13.80 9.23
CA VAL A 496 11.65 -12.38 9.24
C VAL A 496 10.17 -12.18 8.92
N MET A 497 9.64 -12.87 7.90
CA MET A 497 8.21 -12.78 7.54
C MET A 497 7.30 -13.32 8.65
N LYS A 498 7.68 -14.44 9.29
CA LYS A 498 6.95 -15.03 10.42
C LYS A 498 6.82 -14.04 11.58
N VAL A 499 7.92 -13.36 11.93
CA VAL A 499 7.92 -12.34 13.00
C VAL A 499 7.10 -11.10 12.60
N ILE A 500 7.22 -10.64 11.35
CA ILE A 500 6.45 -9.49 10.83
C ILE A 500 4.95 -9.77 10.88
N LEU A 501 4.49 -10.95 10.47
CA LEU A 501 3.07 -11.32 10.47
C LEU A 501 2.48 -11.36 11.88
N ILE A 502 3.22 -11.91 12.85
CA ILE A 502 2.81 -11.95 14.26
C ILE A 502 2.69 -10.53 14.82
N VAL A 503 3.72 -9.70 14.61
CA VAL A 503 3.73 -8.29 15.08
C VAL A 503 2.62 -7.49 14.40
N TRP A 504 2.40 -7.70 13.10
CA TRP A 504 1.37 -7.01 12.34
C TRP A 504 -0.05 -7.33 12.84
N ALA A 505 -0.35 -8.61 13.11
CA ALA A 505 -1.64 -9.02 13.65
C ALA A 505 -1.91 -8.39 15.02
N CYS A 506 -0.88 -8.35 15.89
CA CYS A 506 -0.98 -7.76 17.23
C CYS A 506 -1.14 -6.23 17.19
N GLU A 507 -0.35 -5.54 16.35
CA GLU A 507 -0.40 -4.09 16.18
C GLU A 507 -1.75 -3.64 15.57
N THR A 508 -2.29 -4.42 14.64
CA THR A 508 -3.60 -4.14 14.03
C THR A 508 -4.73 -4.24 15.06
N GLY A 509 -4.74 -5.30 15.89
CA GLY A 509 -5.74 -5.44 16.96
C GLY A 509 -5.65 -4.34 18.02
N LYS A 510 -4.42 -3.91 18.36
CA LYS A 510 -4.15 -2.78 19.27
C LYS A 510 -4.68 -1.46 18.71
N ASN A 511 -4.44 -1.19 17.43
CA ASN A 511 -4.87 0.05 16.78
C ASN A 511 -6.40 0.13 16.62
N GLN A 512 -7.08 -0.98 16.31
CA GLN A 512 -8.54 -1.02 16.25
C GLN A 512 -9.21 -0.81 17.62
N THR A 513 -8.62 -1.35 18.70
CA THR A 513 -9.13 -1.07 20.06
C THR A 513 -9.01 0.41 20.41
N ARG A 514 -7.90 1.05 19.99
CA ARG A 514 -7.70 2.50 20.18
C ARG A 514 -8.70 3.33 19.39
N GLU A 515 -9.03 2.92 18.16
CA GLU A 515 -10.04 3.55 17.32
C GLU A 515 -11.43 3.54 17.98
N ILE A 516 -11.84 2.41 18.56
CA ILE A 516 -13.10 2.29 19.33
C ILE A 516 -13.12 3.27 20.52
N GLY A 517 -11.99 3.40 21.23
CA GLY A 517 -11.86 4.36 22.33
C GLY A 517 -12.03 5.82 21.89
N ILE A 518 -11.55 6.17 20.69
CA ILE A 518 -11.72 7.51 20.09
C ILE A 518 -13.18 7.74 19.71
N THR A 519 -13.83 6.78 19.02
CA THR A 519 -15.25 6.90 18.63
C THR A 519 -16.16 7.08 19.84
N ILE A 520 -15.89 6.39 20.96
CA ILE A 520 -16.68 6.53 22.19
C ILE A 520 -16.48 7.90 22.82
N TYR A 521 -15.26 8.43 22.80
CA TYR A 521 -14.98 9.79 23.30
C TYR A 521 -15.69 10.86 22.46
N ASP A 522 -15.74 10.69 21.14
CA ASP A 522 -16.47 11.57 20.23
C ASP A 522 -17.99 11.51 20.48
N VAL A 523 -18.54 10.32 20.69
CA VAL A 523 -19.95 10.14 21.06
C VAL A 523 -20.25 10.75 22.43
N LEU A 524 -19.36 10.58 23.41
CA LEU A 524 -19.48 11.13 24.76
C LEU A 524 -19.51 12.67 24.78
N ASN A 525 -18.74 13.32 23.90
CA ASN A 525 -18.75 14.78 23.77
C ASN A 525 -19.99 15.31 23.03
N SER A 526 -20.61 14.49 22.18
CA SER A 526 -21.79 14.89 21.40
C SER A 526 -23.12 14.76 22.16
N THR A 527 -23.19 13.93 23.22
CA THR A 527 -24.44 13.68 23.96
C THR A 527 -24.68 14.66 25.11
N ARG A 528 -25.95 15.11 25.27
CA ARG A 528 -26.40 15.98 26.37
C ARG A 528 -27.22 15.24 27.43
N ASP A 529 -27.65 14.01 27.16
CA ASP A 529 -28.46 13.20 28.08
C ASP A 529 -27.57 12.66 29.21
N LYS A 530 -27.93 12.97 30.46
CA LYS A 530 -27.14 12.61 31.65
C LYS A 530 -27.05 11.09 31.86
N GLN A 531 -28.09 10.34 31.50
CA GLN A 531 -28.14 8.89 31.70
C GLN A 531 -27.28 8.18 30.65
N ILE A 532 -27.37 8.60 29.38
CA ILE A 532 -26.53 8.06 28.30
C ILE A 532 -25.05 8.45 28.52
N LYS A 533 -24.80 9.67 28.99
CA LYS A 533 -23.44 10.13 29.32
C LYS A 533 -22.82 9.31 30.45
N GLY A 534 -23.60 8.94 31.48
CA GLY A 534 -23.13 8.07 32.56
C GLY A 534 -22.77 6.65 32.08
N GLU A 535 -23.60 6.04 31.25
CA GLU A 535 -23.33 4.70 30.68
C GLU A 535 -22.15 4.72 29.69
N LEU A 536 -22.01 5.77 28.87
CA LEU A 536 -20.83 5.95 27.99
C LEU A 536 -19.55 6.23 28.78
N GLN A 537 -19.62 6.96 29.89
CA GLN A 537 -18.48 7.12 30.80
C GLN A 537 -18.07 5.78 31.41
N LEU A 538 -19.04 4.94 31.80
CA LEU A 538 -18.79 3.60 32.31
C LEU A 538 -18.17 2.70 31.23
N PHE A 539 -18.64 2.77 29.99
CA PHE A 539 -18.07 2.04 28.87
C PHE A 539 -16.65 2.52 28.50
N SER A 540 -16.43 3.84 28.50
CA SER A 540 -15.10 4.44 28.33
C SER A 540 -14.14 4.02 29.44
N LEU A 541 -14.61 3.98 30.69
CA LEU A 541 -13.84 3.51 31.84
C LEU A 541 -13.51 2.03 31.72
N GLN A 542 -14.43 1.19 31.25
CA GLN A 542 -14.19 -0.23 30.98
C GLN A 542 -13.10 -0.43 29.92
N ILE A 543 -13.11 0.34 28.84
CA ILE A 543 -12.06 0.30 27.81
C ILE A 543 -10.72 0.79 28.37
N LEU A 544 -10.74 1.82 29.21
CA LEU A 544 -9.52 2.35 29.85
C LEU A 544 -8.88 1.33 30.79
N HIS A 545 -9.69 0.60 31.57
CA HIS A 545 -9.24 -0.46 32.46
C HIS A 545 -8.86 -1.75 31.71
N CYS A 546 -9.43 -1.99 30.53
CA CYS A 546 -9.07 -3.08 29.63
C CYS A 546 -8.01 -2.61 28.63
N LYS A 547 -6.76 -2.42 29.11
CA LYS A 547 -5.61 -2.25 28.21
C LYS A 547 -5.42 -3.54 27.40
N ASN A 548 -6.03 -3.63 26.22
CA ASN A 548 -5.84 -4.71 25.25
C ASN A 548 -4.46 -4.60 24.61
N THR A 549 -3.44 -4.89 25.41
CA THR A 549 -2.09 -5.10 24.95
C THR A 549 -1.96 -6.61 24.77
N PHE A 550 -1.70 -7.07 23.55
CA PHE A 550 -1.30 -8.46 23.31
C PHE A 550 0.03 -8.68 24.02
N LEU A 551 -0.07 -9.14 25.27
CA LEU A 551 1.03 -9.31 26.22
C LEU A 551 1.33 -10.79 26.30
N THR A 552 2.54 -11.16 25.88
CA THR A 552 3.08 -12.49 26.16
C THR A 552 3.90 -12.41 27.45
N LYS A 553 3.32 -12.81 28.59
CA LYS A 553 3.98 -12.88 29.92
C LYS A 553 4.98 -11.73 30.22
N GLY A 554 4.60 -10.48 29.93
CA GLY A 554 5.40 -9.29 30.24
C GLY A 554 6.13 -8.64 29.06
N LEU A 555 6.14 -9.27 27.89
CA LEU A 555 6.64 -8.71 26.62
C LEU A 555 5.48 -8.20 25.76
N ALA A 556 5.56 -6.94 25.32
CA ALA A 556 4.60 -6.37 24.39
C ALA A 556 4.95 -6.81 22.96
N MET A 557 4.04 -7.54 22.30
CA MET A 557 4.19 -7.97 20.90
C MET A 557 3.80 -6.82 19.96
N ASP A 558 4.61 -5.77 19.92
CA ASP A 558 4.38 -4.60 19.07
C ASP A 558 5.63 -4.18 18.30
N ALA A 559 5.57 -3.05 17.58
CA ALA A 559 6.69 -2.56 16.79
C ALA A 559 8.00 -2.37 17.61
N THR A 560 7.93 -2.23 18.94
CA THR A 560 9.13 -2.15 19.79
C THR A 560 9.83 -3.50 19.94
N LEU A 561 9.11 -4.63 19.88
CA LEU A 561 9.72 -5.95 19.88
C LEU A 561 10.57 -6.18 18.63
N LEU A 562 10.05 -5.79 17.46
CA LEU A 562 10.79 -5.88 16.20
C LEU A 562 12.06 -5.01 16.25
N ALA A 563 11.95 -3.78 16.77
CA ALA A 563 13.11 -2.90 16.94
C ALA A 563 14.15 -3.49 17.91
N ALA A 564 13.70 -4.13 19.01
CA ALA A 564 14.57 -4.78 19.97
C ALA A 564 15.27 -6.03 19.38
N MET A 565 14.57 -6.86 18.61
CA MET A 565 15.16 -8.02 17.93
C MET A 565 16.23 -7.59 16.93
N VAL A 566 15.92 -6.58 16.08
CA VAL A 566 16.89 -6.04 15.11
C VAL A 566 18.11 -5.44 15.81
N GLY A 567 17.89 -4.68 16.89
CA GLY A 567 18.98 -4.13 17.71
C GLY A 567 19.85 -5.21 18.36
N GLY A 568 19.24 -6.27 18.91
CA GLY A 568 19.93 -7.41 19.50
C GLY A 568 20.78 -8.17 18.47
N ILE A 569 20.19 -8.54 17.34
CA ILE A 569 20.89 -9.24 16.24
C ILE A 569 22.07 -8.39 15.76
N THR A 570 21.87 -7.08 15.53
CA THR A 570 22.93 -6.18 15.06
C THR A 570 24.09 -6.12 16.06
N THR A 571 23.79 -6.07 17.36
CA THR A 571 24.80 -6.04 18.42
C THR A 571 25.60 -7.34 18.47
N TYR A 572 24.94 -8.50 18.40
CA TYR A 572 25.61 -9.80 18.35
C TYR A 572 26.50 -9.93 17.10
N MET A 573 26.05 -9.46 15.94
CA MET A 573 26.84 -9.46 14.71
C MET A 573 28.07 -8.54 14.79
N LEU A 574 27.93 -7.35 15.37
CA LEU A 574 29.07 -6.44 15.54
C LEU A 574 30.15 -7.03 16.46
N ILE A 575 29.73 -7.65 17.57
CA ILE A 575 30.65 -8.34 18.49
C ILE A 575 31.37 -9.48 17.76
N LEU A 576 30.64 -10.28 16.98
CA LEU A 576 31.21 -11.39 16.22
C LEU A 576 32.25 -10.91 15.20
N ILE A 577 31.93 -9.88 14.42
CA ILE A 577 32.85 -9.28 13.44
C ILE A 577 34.12 -8.75 14.13
N GLN A 578 33.99 -8.13 15.31
CA GLN A 578 35.14 -7.65 16.09
C GLN A 578 36.07 -8.80 16.53
N PHE A 579 35.51 -9.92 17.01
CA PHE A 579 36.28 -11.11 17.37
C PHE A 579 36.96 -11.76 16.16
N LEU A 580 36.27 -11.82 15.02
CA LEU A 580 36.81 -12.38 13.78
C LEU A 580 37.98 -11.55 13.24
N ILE A 581 37.89 -10.23 13.26
CA ILE A 581 38.99 -9.33 12.87
C ILE A 581 40.19 -9.48 13.82
N ALA A 582 39.94 -9.61 15.12
CA ALA A 582 41.01 -9.79 16.12
C ALA A 582 41.76 -11.12 15.94
N ALA A 583 41.06 -12.21 15.62
CA ALA A 583 41.65 -13.53 15.37
C ALA A 583 42.57 -13.53 14.14
N HIS A 584 42.13 -12.95 13.01
CA HIS A 584 42.92 -12.89 11.78
C HIS A 584 44.23 -12.09 11.95
N SER A 585 44.23 -11.05 12.79
CA SER A 585 45.43 -10.27 13.10
C SER A 585 46.49 -11.05 13.91
N CYS A 586 46.10 -12.14 14.57
CA CYS A 586 47.01 -13.01 15.31
C CYS A 586 47.65 -14.07 14.40
N ASP A 587 46.90 -14.62 13.44
CA ASP A 587 47.41 -15.60 12.48
C ASP A 587 48.43 -15.00 11.50
N GLU A 588 48.20 -13.75 11.05
CA GLU A 588 49.12 -13.04 10.16
C GLU A 588 50.49 -12.78 10.83
N LYS A 589 50.50 -12.51 12.14
CA LYS A 589 51.73 -12.37 12.95
C LYS A 589 52.47 -13.70 13.13
N SER A 590 51.77 -14.83 13.09
CA SER A 590 52.36 -16.17 13.16
C SER A 590 53.00 -16.57 11.82
N GLY A 591 52.33 -16.32 10.69
CA GLY A 591 52.82 -16.65 9.34
C GLY A 591 54.10 -15.90 8.92
N ILE A 592 54.25 -14.64 9.35
CA ILE A 592 55.46 -13.83 9.09
C ILE A 592 56.68 -14.35 9.88
N ASN A 593 56.48 -14.93 11.06
CA ASN A 593 57.57 -15.51 11.85
C ASN A 593 58.07 -16.85 11.29
N ILE A 594 57.23 -17.58 10.54
CA ILE A 594 57.61 -18.88 9.94
C ILE A 594 58.38 -18.67 8.63
N THR A 595 57.98 -17.70 7.81
CA THR A 595 58.66 -17.39 6.54
C THR A 595 60.05 -16.76 6.73
N ASN A 596 60.28 -16.05 7.84
CA ASN A 596 61.62 -15.55 8.18
C ASN A 596 62.57 -16.65 8.73
N ASN A 597 62.05 -17.82 9.10
CA ASN A 597 62.86 -18.93 9.64
C ASN A 597 63.15 -20.04 8.61
N SER A 598 62.62 -19.96 7.39
CA SER A 598 62.82 -20.97 6.32
C SER A 598 63.77 -20.54 5.20
N VAL A 599 64.46 -19.40 5.35
CA VAL A 599 65.59 -18.99 4.50
C VAL A 599 66.86 -18.98 5.33
N ILE A 600 67.42 -20.17 5.60
CA ILE A 600 68.85 -20.38 5.92
C ILE A 600 69.27 -21.72 5.31
#